data_AF-A0A1V5NF63-F1
#
_entry.id   AF-A0A1V5NF63-F1
#
_cell.length_a   1.000
_cell.length_b   1.000
_cell.length_c   1.000
_cell.angle_alpha   90.00
_cell.angle_beta   90.00
_cell.angle_gamma   90.00
#
_symmetry.space_group_name_H-M   'P 1'
#
loop_
_entity.id
_entity.type
_entity.pdbx_description
1 polymer ?
#
loop_
_entity_poly.entity_id
_entity_poly.type
_entity_poly.pdbx_seq_one_letter_code
_entity_poly.pdbx_strand_id
1 'polypeptide(L)'
;MDAESSVAWPQRHNEDEISAIQHAMNLMIRDEAAFYAEYQNDPIAEQSDEQILTIEQVMEKTNGRKRFEVPLSCQYLTMFIDVHDKLLFYAVCAWAEDFTGFVVDYGTYPDQKRLSFTLRKAQITLQDNHRGMEKEGAIQAGLEKLCGDYLNRDWNRGTGVVKIDKCLIDSGYMPGIVENIRHKLGSNIMASKGVGIKAANKPMSSYKRKPGERHGHHWYIPNINKTGEFTHVAIDTNYWKTFVHERLFVAAGDHGSMTLFGKSGHQHSLFAQHIADSESWVRTEGHGRVVYQWSPKVGGLDNHWFDCMVGCSVAASMCGCSLSGHNIKTHAKRQRIKLSDIQKRDKG
;
A
#
# COMPACT_ATOMS: atom_id res chain seq x y z
N MET A 1 42.44 2.95 -6.06
CA MET A 1 41.29 2.14 -6.52
C MET A 1 40.43 1.72 -5.35
N ASP A 2 41.05 1.33 -4.23
CA ASP A 2 40.34 0.69 -3.10
C ASP A 2 40.03 1.62 -1.91
N ALA A 3 40.35 2.91 -2.01
CA ALA A 3 40.12 3.85 -0.93
C ALA A 3 38.62 3.99 -0.66
N GLU A 4 38.22 3.82 0.61
CA GLU A 4 36.83 3.89 1.11
C GLU A 4 35.90 2.70 0.78
N SER A 5 36.39 1.66 0.10
CA SER A 5 35.60 0.45 -0.17
C SER A 5 35.78 -0.60 0.93
N SER A 6 34.68 -1.15 1.47
CA SER A 6 34.70 -2.20 2.50
C SER A 6 34.38 -3.55 1.89
N VAL A 7 35.29 -4.53 2.05
CA VAL A 7 35.13 -5.88 1.52
C VAL A 7 35.09 -6.89 2.67
N ALA A 8 34.07 -7.72 2.69
CA ALA A 8 33.89 -8.74 3.73
C ALA A 8 34.93 -9.87 3.66
N TRP A 9 35.49 -10.14 2.48
CA TRP A 9 36.47 -11.20 2.26
C TRP A 9 37.65 -10.75 1.37
N PRO A 10 38.72 -10.16 1.94
CA PRO A 10 39.85 -9.60 1.19
C PRO A 10 40.61 -10.60 0.32
N GLN A 11 40.57 -11.88 0.67
CA GLN A 11 41.25 -12.96 -0.05
C GLN A 11 40.48 -13.47 -1.28
N ARG A 12 39.26 -12.97 -1.54
CA ARG A 12 38.44 -13.40 -2.69
C ARG A 12 38.86 -12.67 -3.97
N HIS A 13 39.99 -13.07 -4.54
CA HIS A 13 40.52 -12.64 -5.84
C HIS A 13 41.40 -13.75 -6.43
N ASN A 14 41.58 -13.73 -7.75
CA ASN A 14 42.49 -14.65 -8.45
C ASN A 14 43.94 -14.16 -8.37
N GLU A 15 44.91 -15.04 -8.66
CA GLU A 15 46.35 -14.71 -8.59
C GLU A 15 46.77 -13.59 -9.56
N ASP A 16 46.00 -13.36 -10.63
CA ASP A 16 46.21 -12.31 -11.63
C ASP A 16 45.53 -10.97 -11.26
N GLU A 17 44.88 -10.90 -10.11
CA GLU A 17 44.16 -9.72 -9.63
C GLU A 17 44.82 -9.13 -8.37
N ILE A 18 44.82 -7.80 -8.27
CA ILE A 18 45.53 -7.01 -7.27
C ILE A 18 44.74 -6.95 -5.95
N SER A 19 43.41 -7.06 -5.99
CA SER A 19 42.56 -7.07 -4.79
C SER A 19 41.18 -7.68 -5.02
N ALA A 20 40.49 -8.03 -3.93
CA ALA A 20 39.09 -8.46 -3.96
C ALA A 20 38.14 -7.37 -4.51
N ILE A 21 38.53 -6.09 -4.44
CA ILE A 21 37.77 -5.00 -5.05
C ILE A 21 37.93 -5.04 -6.57
N GLN A 22 39.17 -5.20 -7.06
CA GLN A 22 39.38 -5.39 -8.50
C GLN A 22 38.62 -6.62 -9.01
N HIS A 23 38.66 -7.73 -8.28
CA HIS A 23 37.91 -8.95 -8.63
C HIS A 23 36.40 -8.70 -8.73
N ALA A 24 35.83 -8.00 -7.75
CA ALA A 24 34.42 -7.64 -7.75
C ALA A 24 34.07 -6.69 -8.91
N MET A 25 34.93 -5.71 -9.22
CA MET A 25 34.75 -4.80 -10.36
C MET A 25 34.89 -5.52 -11.72
N ASN A 26 35.81 -6.47 -11.84
CA ASN A 26 35.96 -7.31 -13.02
C ASN A 26 34.69 -8.15 -13.26
N LEU A 27 34.10 -8.71 -12.20
CA LEU A 27 32.84 -9.43 -12.30
C LEU A 27 31.71 -8.48 -12.71
N MET A 28 31.60 -7.29 -12.11
CA MET A 28 30.58 -6.29 -12.46
C MET A 28 30.65 -5.89 -13.95
N ILE A 29 31.84 -5.71 -14.50
CA ILE A 29 32.03 -5.35 -15.92
C ILE A 29 31.71 -6.53 -16.85
N ARG A 30 32.01 -7.77 -16.44
CA ARG A 30 31.83 -8.96 -17.26
C ARG A 30 30.40 -9.49 -17.24
N ASP A 31 29.80 -9.52 -16.06
CA ASP A 31 28.48 -10.08 -15.77
C ASP A 31 27.88 -9.33 -14.57
N GLU A 32 27.22 -8.22 -14.89
CA GLU A 32 26.60 -7.33 -13.91
C GLU A 32 25.57 -8.08 -13.06
N ALA A 33 24.76 -8.95 -13.68
CA ALA A 33 23.75 -9.75 -12.97
C ALA A 33 24.39 -10.68 -11.93
N ALA A 34 25.48 -11.37 -12.27
CA ALA A 34 26.22 -12.22 -11.34
C ALA A 34 26.87 -11.41 -10.20
N PHE A 35 27.43 -10.23 -10.50
CA PHE A 35 27.99 -9.35 -9.47
C PHE A 35 26.94 -8.95 -8.43
N TYR A 36 25.79 -8.47 -8.90
CA TYR A 36 24.70 -8.05 -8.03
C TYR A 36 24.11 -9.22 -7.25
N ALA A 37 23.94 -10.39 -7.87
CA ALA A 37 23.47 -11.59 -7.19
C ALA A 37 24.45 -12.11 -6.12
N GLU A 38 25.73 -12.26 -6.45
CA GLU A 38 26.70 -12.95 -5.59
C GLU A 38 27.43 -12.04 -4.60
N TYR A 39 27.66 -10.77 -4.95
CA TYR A 39 28.50 -9.85 -4.17
C TYR A 39 27.66 -8.79 -3.46
N GLN A 40 26.49 -8.41 -4.01
CA GLN A 40 25.55 -7.49 -3.37
C GLN A 40 24.37 -8.19 -2.69
N ASN A 41 24.13 -9.48 -2.94
CA ASN A 41 22.91 -10.20 -2.56
C ASN A 41 21.63 -9.51 -3.07
N ASP A 42 21.71 -8.86 -4.24
CA ASP A 42 20.62 -8.11 -4.88
C ASP A 42 20.48 -8.55 -6.35
N PRO A 43 20.03 -9.78 -6.64
CA PRO A 43 20.03 -10.32 -8.00
C PRO A 43 19.19 -9.46 -8.95
N ILE A 44 19.78 -9.05 -10.08
CA ILE A 44 19.07 -8.35 -11.15
C ILE A 44 18.11 -9.34 -11.80
N ALA A 45 16.81 -9.15 -11.57
CA ALA A 45 15.80 -9.85 -12.35
C ALA A 45 15.68 -9.19 -13.72
N GLU A 46 15.74 -9.98 -14.81
CA GLU A 46 15.30 -9.52 -16.13
C GLU A 46 13.80 -9.19 -16.05
N GLN A 47 13.50 -7.91 -15.89
CA GLN A 47 12.17 -7.36 -16.05
C GLN A 47 12.02 -7.01 -17.53
N SER A 48 10.99 -7.52 -18.21
CA SER A 48 10.70 -7.03 -19.56
C SER A 48 10.27 -5.56 -19.47
N ASP A 49 10.96 -4.67 -20.19
CA ASP A 49 10.73 -3.21 -20.15
C ASP A 49 9.25 -2.81 -20.29
N GLU A 50 8.42 -3.60 -20.99
CA GLU A 50 7.01 -3.33 -21.22
C GLU A 50 6.12 -3.37 -19.95
N GLN A 51 6.63 -3.83 -18.80
CA GLN A 51 5.85 -3.98 -17.55
C GLN A 51 6.37 -3.14 -16.38
N ILE A 52 7.39 -2.29 -16.58
CA ILE A 52 7.93 -1.42 -15.53
C ILE A 52 7.26 -0.05 -15.61
N LEU A 53 6.55 0.32 -14.55
CA LEU A 53 5.90 1.62 -14.47
C LEU A 53 6.97 2.70 -14.24
N THR A 54 7.00 3.71 -15.10
CA THR A 54 7.96 4.83 -15.01
C THR A 54 7.39 6.00 -14.22
N ILE A 55 8.28 6.87 -13.71
CA ILE A 55 7.91 8.09 -12.98
C ILE A 55 7.06 9.00 -13.89
N GLU A 56 7.46 9.13 -15.16
CA GLU A 56 6.78 9.93 -16.18
C GLU A 56 5.36 9.43 -16.41
N GLN A 57 5.19 8.11 -16.58
CA GLN A 57 3.87 7.50 -16.76
C GLN A 57 2.94 7.80 -15.58
N VAL A 58 3.43 7.74 -14.33
CA VAL A 58 2.64 8.11 -13.15
C VAL A 58 2.28 9.59 -13.14
N MET A 59 3.24 10.45 -13.48
CA MET A 59 3.04 11.91 -13.55
C MET A 59 2.05 12.32 -14.64
N GLU A 60 1.94 11.57 -15.73
CA GLU A 60 0.97 11.79 -16.81
C GLU A 60 -0.48 11.44 -16.41
N LYS A 61 -0.69 10.69 -15.31
CA LYS A 61 -2.03 10.30 -14.83
C LYS A 61 -2.86 11.43 -14.22
N THR A 62 -2.45 12.69 -14.35
CA THR A 62 -3.24 13.82 -13.84
C THR A 62 -4.58 13.95 -14.57
N ASN A 63 -5.67 14.21 -13.83
CA ASN A 63 -7.03 14.24 -14.36
C ASN A 63 -7.66 15.65 -14.45
N GLY A 64 -6.91 16.69 -14.10
CA GLY A 64 -7.36 18.09 -14.15
C GLY A 64 -8.28 18.53 -13.00
N ARG A 65 -8.73 17.60 -12.13
CA ARG A 65 -9.61 17.92 -10.99
C ARG A 65 -8.86 18.62 -9.88
N LYS A 66 -9.57 19.38 -9.03
CA LYS A 66 -8.92 20.00 -7.88
C LYS A 66 -8.58 18.94 -6.84
N ARG A 67 -7.50 19.17 -6.07
CA ARG A 67 -7.23 18.40 -4.86
C ARG A 67 -8.46 18.46 -3.94
N PHE A 68 -8.78 17.36 -3.27
CA PHE A 68 -9.99 17.15 -2.46
C PHE A 68 -11.32 17.06 -3.21
N GLU A 69 -11.33 17.06 -4.54
CA GLU A 69 -12.54 16.91 -5.35
C GLU A 69 -12.81 15.44 -5.66
N VAL A 70 -13.95 14.92 -5.18
CA VAL A 70 -14.38 13.54 -5.43
C VAL A 70 -15.25 13.50 -6.71
N PRO A 71 -14.95 12.64 -7.69
CA PRO A 71 -15.81 12.47 -8.87
C PRO A 71 -17.20 11.91 -8.51
N LEU A 72 -18.22 12.35 -9.25
CA LEU A 72 -19.61 11.87 -9.07
C LEU A 72 -19.77 10.36 -9.32
N SER A 73 -18.92 9.77 -10.16
CA SER A 73 -18.91 8.33 -10.45
C SER A 73 -18.39 7.48 -9.29
N CYS A 74 -17.74 8.09 -8.29
CA CYS A 74 -17.16 7.36 -7.18
C CYS A 74 -18.20 7.08 -6.09
N GLN A 75 -18.24 5.82 -5.66
CA GLN A 75 -19.11 5.32 -4.60
C GLN A 75 -18.41 5.23 -3.25
N TYR A 76 -17.09 5.02 -3.25
CA TYR A 76 -16.32 4.80 -2.05
C TYR A 76 -15.19 5.81 -1.92
N LEU A 77 -14.90 6.23 -0.69
CA LEU A 77 -13.75 7.05 -0.33
C LEU A 77 -12.95 6.34 0.77
N THR A 78 -11.68 6.09 0.50
CA THR A 78 -10.81 5.33 1.40
C THR A 78 -9.59 6.14 1.78
N MET A 79 -9.07 5.89 2.98
CA MET A 79 -7.82 6.48 3.45
C MET A 79 -6.89 5.38 3.95
N PHE A 80 -5.59 5.60 3.77
CA PHE A 80 -4.55 4.80 4.41
C PHE A 80 -3.55 5.70 5.12
N ILE A 81 -3.04 5.23 6.26
CA ILE A 81 -1.97 5.89 7.00
C ILE A 81 -0.82 4.89 7.25
N ASP A 82 0.37 5.22 6.77
CA ASP A 82 1.63 4.55 7.10
C ASP A 82 2.33 5.31 8.24
N VAL A 83 2.69 4.60 9.31
CA VAL A 83 3.08 5.17 10.61
C VAL A 83 4.59 5.04 10.80
N HIS A 84 5.28 6.19 10.87
CA HIS A 84 6.70 6.28 11.24
C HIS A 84 6.89 7.16 12.46
N ASP A 85 8.11 7.17 12.99
CA ASP A 85 8.41 7.94 14.19
C ASP A 85 8.49 9.44 13.98
N LYS A 86 8.95 9.88 12.81
CA LYS A 86 9.01 11.30 12.44
C LYS A 86 7.74 11.80 11.76
N LEU A 87 7.09 10.96 10.94
CA LEU A 87 6.00 11.35 10.04
C LEU A 87 4.92 10.28 9.98
N LEU A 88 3.69 10.71 9.72
CA LEU A 88 2.60 9.86 9.25
C LEU A 88 2.42 10.13 7.76
N PHE A 89 2.66 9.15 6.91
CA PHE A 89 2.32 9.26 5.48
C PHE A 89 0.86 8.86 5.31
N TYR A 90 0.14 9.53 4.41
CA TYR A 90 -1.24 9.16 4.11
C TYR A 90 -1.59 9.36 2.64
N ALA A 91 -2.59 8.61 2.19
CA ALA A 91 -3.28 8.83 0.93
C ALA A 91 -4.79 8.71 1.12
N VAL A 92 -5.55 9.40 0.27
CA VAL A 92 -7.00 9.32 0.17
C VAL A 92 -7.36 9.09 -1.30
N CYS A 93 -8.12 8.03 -1.55
CA CYS A 93 -8.53 7.62 -2.88
C CYS A 93 -10.06 7.49 -2.94
N ALA A 94 -10.65 8.01 -4.01
CA ALA A 94 -12.04 7.78 -4.36
C ALA A 94 -12.15 6.71 -5.44
N TRP A 95 -13.19 5.88 -5.37
CA TRP A 95 -13.32 4.69 -6.20
C TRP A 95 -14.73 4.57 -6.79
N ALA A 96 -14.80 4.28 -8.09
CA ALA A 96 -15.97 3.66 -8.69
C ALA A 96 -16.02 2.16 -8.32
N GLU A 97 -17.15 1.51 -8.59
CA GLU A 97 -17.39 0.10 -8.21
C GLU A 97 -16.41 -0.88 -8.86
N ASP A 98 -15.87 -0.52 -10.03
CA ASP A 98 -14.97 -1.32 -10.87
C ASP A 98 -13.47 -1.06 -10.61
N PHE A 99 -13.12 -0.47 -9.47
CA PHE A 99 -11.77 0.00 -9.16
C PHE A 99 -11.22 1.11 -10.07
N THR A 100 -12.05 1.79 -10.87
CA THR A 100 -11.64 3.09 -11.43
C THR A 100 -11.38 4.05 -10.28
N GLY A 101 -10.12 4.46 -10.12
CA GLY A 101 -9.60 5.13 -8.94
C GLY A 101 -9.13 6.54 -9.20
N PHE A 102 -9.31 7.39 -8.19
CA PHE A 102 -8.91 8.78 -8.21
C PHE A 102 -8.20 9.09 -6.90
N VAL A 103 -6.89 9.34 -6.96
CA VAL A 103 -6.17 9.90 -5.82
C VAL A 103 -6.66 11.33 -5.66
N VAL A 104 -7.36 11.59 -4.55
CA VAL A 104 -7.96 12.91 -4.27
C VAL A 104 -7.09 13.73 -3.34
N ASP A 105 -6.27 13.06 -2.53
CA ASP A 105 -5.33 13.67 -1.62
C ASP A 105 -4.22 12.70 -1.19
N TYR A 106 -3.05 13.24 -0.86
CA TYR A 106 -1.98 12.51 -0.16
C TYR A 106 -1.02 13.51 0.48
N GLY A 107 -0.26 13.06 1.47
CA GLY A 107 0.74 13.90 2.10
C GLY A 107 1.38 13.26 3.31
N THR A 108 1.93 14.11 4.17
CA THR A 108 2.44 13.73 5.48
C THR A 108 1.81 14.57 6.57
N TYR A 109 1.71 13.99 7.76
CA TYR A 109 1.51 14.74 8.99
C TYR A 109 2.75 14.57 9.89
N PRO A 110 3.42 15.67 10.28
CA PRO A 110 3.21 17.04 9.82
C PRO A 110 3.53 17.27 8.34
N ASP A 111 2.94 18.30 7.75
CA ASP A 111 3.21 18.72 6.37
C ASP A 111 4.62 19.34 6.27
N GLN A 112 5.45 18.80 5.37
CA GLN A 112 6.85 19.23 5.18
C GLN A 112 7.03 20.57 4.43
N LYS A 113 5.94 21.17 3.93
CA LYS A 113 5.94 22.46 3.22
C LYS A 113 6.89 22.51 2.01
N ARG A 114 7.12 21.35 1.38
CA ARG A 114 7.96 21.20 0.19
C ARG A 114 7.51 20.04 -0.67
N LEU A 115 7.86 20.08 -1.95
CA LEU A 115 7.49 19.05 -2.93
C LEU A 115 8.43 17.83 -2.92
N SER A 116 9.64 17.97 -2.41
CA SER A 116 10.64 16.89 -2.38
C SER A 116 11.32 16.80 -1.00
N PHE A 117 11.35 15.60 -0.43
CA PHE A 117 11.97 15.27 0.85
C PHE A 117 12.18 13.75 0.97
N THR A 118 12.87 13.34 2.04
CA THR A 118 12.93 11.94 2.48
C THR A 118 12.57 11.90 3.96
N LEU A 119 12.07 10.77 4.46
CA LEU A 119 11.77 10.55 5.87
C LEU A 119 13.02 10.83 6.73
N ARG A 120 14.19 10.38 6.27
CA ARG A 120 15.48 10.62 6.95
C ARG A 120 15.75 12.11 7.15
N LYS A 121 15.50 12.93 6.13
CA LYS A 121 15.74 14.39 6.10
C LYS A 121 14.48 15.21 6.37
N ALA A 122 13.44 14.62 6.96
CA ALA A 122 12.24 15.33 7.38
C ALA A 122 12.61 16.49 8.32
N GLN A 123 12.09 17.69 8.03
CA GLN A 123 12.42 18.90 8.78
C GLN A 123 11.40 19.23 9.86
N ILE A 124 10.14 18.83 9.67
CA ILE A 124 9.07 19.05 10.64
C ILE A 124 8.58 17.68 11.08
N THR A 125 8.93 17.26 12.29
CA THR A 125 8.61 15.93 12.80
C THR A 125 7.41 15.96 13.75
N LEU A 126 6.85 14.78 14.03
CA LEU A 126 5.82 14.60 15.07
C LEU A 126 6.29 15.14 16.43
N GLN A 127 7.56 14.93 16.79
CA GLN A 127 8.12 15.47 18.04
C GLN A 127 8.22 17.00 18.02
N ASP A 128 8.49 17.62 16.87
CA ASP A 128 8.52 19.09 16.74
C ASP A 128 7.14 19.71 16.92
N ASN A 129 6.09 19.05 16.41
CA ASN A 129 4.70 19.50 16.53
C ASN A 129 4.09 19.21 17.91
N HIS A 130 4.56 18.16 18.59
CA HIS A 130 4.05 17.73 19.90
C HIS A 130 5.16 17.81 20.97
N ARG A 131 5.74 19.01 21.11
CA ARG A 131 6.86 19.25 22.03
C ARG A 131 6.50 18.88 23.47
N GLY A 132 7.45 18.23 24.16
CA GLY A 132 7.28 17.78 25.54
C GLY A 132 6.57 16.44 25.68
N MET A 133 6.08 15.85 24.59
CA MET A 133 5.62 14.45 24.58
C MET A 133 6.79 13.51 24.26
N GLU A 134 6.76 12.33 24.86
CA GLU A 134 7.59 11.22 24.42
C GLU A 134 7.18 10.75 23.02
N LYS A 135 8.04 9.97 22.36
CA LYS A 135 7.85 9.51 20.98
C LYS A 135 6.49 8.85 20.74
N GLU A 136 6.08 7.91 21.60
CA GLU A 136 4.79 7.23 21.51
C GLU A 136 3.61 8.20 21.67
N GLY A 137 3.71 9.12 22.63
CA GLY A 137 2.71 10.17 22.85
C GLY A 137 2.56 11.10 21.64
N ALA A 138 3.66 11.49 21.01
CA ALA A 138 3.66 12.33 19.81
C ALA A 138 3.01 11.61 18.61
N ILE A 139 3.27 10.31 18.43
CA ILE A 139 2.65 9.49 17.37
C ILE A 139 1.15 9.33 17.62
N GLN A 140 0.76 9.02 18.86
CA GLN A 140 -0.65 8.93 19.22
C GLN A 140 -1.37 10.27 18.95
N ALA A 141 -0.83 11.39 19.44
CA ALA A 141 -1.41 12.71 19.22
C ALA A 141 -1.50 13.07 17.73
N GLY A 142 -0.48 12.72 16.94
CA GLY A 142 -0.48 12.93 15.50
C GLY A 142 -1.55 12.11 14.77
N LEU A 143 -1.70 10.82 15.13
CA LEU A 143 -2.75 9.97 14.57
C LEU A 143 -4.14 10.45 14.96
N GLU A 144 -4.34 10.85 16.22
CA GLU A 144 -5.62 11.42 16.68
C GLU A 144 -5.97 12.68 15.88
N LYS A 145 -4.99 13.56 15.68
CA LYS A 145 -5.19 14.80 14.91
C LYS A 145 -5.48 14.52 13.44
N LEU A 146 -4.67 13.70 12.78
CA LEU A 146 -4.83 13.37 11.36
C LEU A 146 -6.15 12.65 11.09
N CYS A 147 -6.47 11.61 11.86
CA CYS A 147 -7.72 10.88 11.72
C CYS A 147 -8.92 11.77 12.05
N GLY A 148 -8.84 12.58 13.10
CA GLY A 148 -9.89 13.54 13.46
C GLY A 148 -10.16 14.54 12.34
N ASP A 149 -9.13 15.09 11.70
CA ASP A 149 -9.27 16.06 10.62
C ASP A 149 -9.87 15.44 9.35
N TYR A 150 -9.46 14.21 8.99
CA TYR A 150 -9.87 13.58 7.73
C TYR A 150 -11.21 12.85 7.82
N LEU A 151 -11.46 12.13 8.91
CA LEU A 151 -12.70 11.37 9.08
C LEU A 151 -13.92 12.26 9.32
N ASN A 152 -13.72 13.42 9.95
CA ASN A 152 -14.80 14.39 10.17
C ASN A 152 -15.00 15.35 8.98
N ARG A 153 -14.10 15.37 8.00
CA ARG A 153 -14.21 16.25 6.82
C ARG A 153 -15.39 15.85 5.94
N ASP A 154 -16.11 16.84 5.42
CA ASP A 154 -17.03 16.66 4.29
C ASP A 154 -16.25 16.79 2.97
N TRP A 155 -16.26 15.72 2.17
CA TRP A 155 -15.57 15.68 0.89
C TRP A 155 -16.52 16.03 -0.22
N ASN A 156 -16.19 17.06 -1.01
CA ASN A 156 -17.05 17.53 -2.09
C ASN A 156 -17.13 16.49 -3.21
N ARG A 157 -18.35 16.03 -3.50
CA ARG A 157 -18.68 15.16 -4.62
C ARG A 157 -19.70 15.83 -5.54
N GLY A 158 -19.24 16.81 -6.32
CA GLY A 158 -20.06 17.59 -7.25
C GLY A 158 -21.10 18.44 -6.54
N THR A 159 -22.34 17.95 -6.45
CA THR A 159 -23.46 18.63 -5.77
C THR A 159 -23.73 18.13 -4.35
N GLY A 160 -22.99 17.12 -3.89
CA GLY A 160 -23.15 16.51 -2.57
C GLY A 160 -21.84 16.39 -1.80
N VAL A 161 -21.92 15.78 -0.63
CA VAL A 161 -20.77 15.48 0.22
C VAL A 161 -20.68 13.99 0.51
N VAL A 162 -19.46 13.48 0.68
CA VAL A 162 -19.18 12.12 1.13
C VAL A 162 -18.21 12.12 2.31
N LYS A 163 -18.15 11.00 3.02
CA LYS A 163 -17.22 10.74 4.13
C LYS A 163 -16.28 9.61 3.73
N ILE A 164 -15.18 9.46 4.46
CA ILE A 164 -14.30 8.29 4.34
C ILE A 164 -15.04 7.07 4.87
N ASP A 165 -15.29 6.10 3.98
CA ASP A 165 -15.97 4.84 4.29
C ASP A 165 -15.07 3.91 5.11
N LYS A 166 -13.77 3.90 4.79
CA LYS A 166 -12.79 3.02 5.44
C LYS A 166 -11.42 3.69 5.51
N CYS A 167 -10.89 3.76 6.72
CA CYS A 167 -9.51 4.16 6.98
C CYS A 167 -8.74 2.94 7.49
N LEU A 168 -7.66 2.59 6.80
CA LEU A 168 -6.73 1.57 7.27
C LEU A 168 -5.47 2.27 7.79
N ILE A 169 -4.89 1.74 8.87
CA ILE A 169 -3.67 2.26 9.46
C ILE A 169 -2.69 1.11 9.57
N ASP A 170 -1.47 1.28 9.04
CA ASP A 170 -0.45 0.26 9.18
C ASP A 170 -0.10 0.05 10.65
N SER A 171 -0.11 -1.23 11.05
CA SER A 171 0.17 -1.67 12.40
C SER A 171 1.48 -2.44 12.52
N GLY A 172 2.29 -2.45 11.46
CA GLY A 172 3.66 -2.98 11.50
C GLY A 172 4.52 -2.24 12.53
N TYR A 173 4.24 -0.94 12.72
CA TYR A 173 4.88 -0.09 13.72
C TYR A 173 3.88 0.38 14.79
N MET A 174 4.21 0.16 16.07
CA MET A 174 3.39 0.58 17.23
C MET A 174 1.90 0.15 17.18
N PRO A 175 1.59 -1.15 17.05
CA PRO A 175 0.22 -1.65 16.89
C PRO A 175 -0.72 -1.28 18.05
N GLY A 176 -0.20 -1.14 19.28
CA GLY A 176 -0.99 -0.71 20.44
C GLY A 176 -1.55 0.71 20.32
N ILE A 177 -0.78 1.63 19.72
CA ILE A 177 -1.26 3.00 19.46
C ILE A 177 -2.38 2.95 18.42
N VAL A 178 -2.20 2.19 17.33
CA VAL A 178 -3.22 2.04 16.28
C VAL A 178 -4.54 1.51 16.87
N GLU A 179 -4.46 0.53 17.77
CA GLU A 179 -5.64 0.00 18.46
C GLU A 179 -6.32 1.06 19.35
N ASN A 180 -5.55 1.86 20.08
CA ASN A 180 -6.09 2.97 20.88
C ASN A 180 -6.86 3.98 20.00
N ILE A 181 -6.30 4.34 18.84
CA ILE A 181 -6.94 5.24 17.88
C ILE A 181 -8.26 4.64 17.37
N ARG A 182 -8.25 3.36 17.00
CA ARG A 182 -9.44 2.63 16.55
C ARG A 182 -10.53 2.65 17.63
N HIS A 183 -10.17 2.38 18.88
CA HIS A 183 -11.11 2.44 20.00
C HIS A 183 -11.69 3.84 20.23
N LYS A 184 -10.87 4.88 20.08
CA LYS A 184 -11.26 6.27 20.35
C LYS A 184 -12.13 6.87 19.24
N LEU A 185 -11.80 6.62 17.97
CA LEU A 185 -12.40 7.32 16.83
C LEU A 185 -13.43 6.50 16.05
N GLY A 186 -13.54 5.19 16.31
CA GLY A 186 -14.66 4.38 15.87
C GLY A 186 -14.37 3.39 14.73
N SER A 187 -15.45 2.79 14.22
CA SER A 187 -15.44 1.55 13.42
C SER A 187 -14.94 1.68 11.98
N ASN A 188 -14.86 2.90 11.45
CA ASN A 188 -14.37 3.12 10.09
C ASN A 188 -12.85 2.89 10.01
N ILE A 189 -12.15 2.91 11.16
CA ILE A 189 -10.73 2.61 11.28
C ILE A 189 -10.53 1.10 11.45
N MET A 190 -9.50 0.55 10.82
CA MET A 190 -9.02 -0.80 11.09
C MET A 190 -7.51 -0.87 10.91
N ALA A 191 -6.83 -1.55 11.83
CA ALA A 191 -5.41 -1.85 11.67
C ALA A 191 -5.17 -2.74 10.44
N SER A 192 -4.06 -2.55 9.74
CA SER A 192 -3.63 -3.43 8.65
C SER A 192 -2.25 -4.00 8.91
N LYS A 193 -1.99 -5.18 8.34
CA LYS A 193 -0.69 -5.83 8.36
C LYS A 193 -0.40 -6.43 6.99
N GLY A 194 0.71 -5.99 6.39
CA GLY A 194 1.18 -6.55 5.13
C GLY A 194 1.75 -7.96 5.30
N VAL A 195 1.45 -8.85 4.36
CA VAL A 195 1.98 -10.20 4.28
C VAL A 195 2.48 -10.45 2.86
N GLY A 196 3.79 -10.60 2.70
CA GLY A 196 4.41 -10.94 1.41
C GLY A 196 4.19 -12.41 1.06
N ILE A 197 3.06 -12.74 0.42
CA ILE A 197 2.76 -14.11 0.00
C ILE A 197 3.64 -14.46 -1.22
N LYS A 198 4.61 -15.37 -1.05
CA LYS A 198 5.50 -15.83 -2.12
C LYS A 198 4.83 -16.90 -2.98
N ALA A 199 5.41 -17.22 -4.14
CA ALA A 199 4.92 -18.29 -5.01
C ALA A 199 4.86 -19.68 -4.33
N ALA A 200 5.79 -19.94 -3.40
CA ALA A 200 5.80 -21.16 -2.58
C ALA A 200 4.75 -21.15 -1.46
N ASN A 201 4.16 -20.00 -1.12
CA ASN A 201 3.09 -19.94 -0.13
C ASN A 201 1.74 -20.22 -0.77
N LYS A 202 0.87 -20.85 0.02
CA LYS A 202 -0.53 -21.04 -0.33
C LYS A 202 -1.22 -19.67 -0.50
N PRO A 203 -1.93 -19.42 -1.63
CA PRO A 203 -2.59 -18.12 -1.85
C PRO A 203 -3.75 -17.91 -0.88
N MET A 204 -3.98 -16.66 -0.45
CA MET A 204 -5.04 -16.30 0.50
C MET A 204 -6.44 -16.76 0.05
N SER A 205 -6.70 -16.74 -1.26
CA SER A 205 -7.97 -17.22 -1.86
C SER A 205 -8.29 -18.69 -1.55
N SER A 206 -7.28 -19.49 -1.22
CA SER A 206 -7.41 -20.93 -0.93
C SER A 206 -7.42 -21.26 0.56
N TYR A 207 -7.34 -20.25 1.44
CA TYR A 207 -7.40 -20.44 2.88
C TYR A 207 -8.76 -21.02 3.30
N LYS A 208 -8.72 -22.03 4.20
CA LYS A 208 -9.94 -22.60 4.76
C LYS A 208 -10.53 -21.58 5.73
N ARG A 209 -11.72 -21.06 5.42
CA ARG A 209 -12.42 -20.10 6.27
C ARG A 209 -12.79 -20.73 7.61
N LYS A 210 -12.40 -20.09 8.71
CA LYS A 210 -12.78 -20.50 10.07
C LYS A 210 -13.83 -19.55 10.66
N PRO A 211 -14.60 -19.97 11.68
CA PRO A 211 -15.51 -19.10 12.39
C PRO A 211 -14.79 -17.85 12.93
N GLY A 212 -15.41 -16.67 12.72
CA GLY A 212 -14.87 -15.38 13.12
C GLY A 212 -13.92 -14.74 12.09
N GLU A 213 -13.51 -15.46 11.04
CA GLU A 213 -12.70 -14.87 9.97
C GLU A 213 -13.59 -14.25 8.88
N ARG A 214 -13.09 -13.17 8.27
CA ARG A 214 -13.71 -12.56 7.08
C ARG A 214 -12.68 -12.53 5.96
N HIS A 215 -13.00 -13.13 4.83
CA HIS A 215 -12.11 -13.21 3.67
C HIS A 215 -12.66 -12.34 2.54
N GLY A 216 -11.77 -11.71 1.78
CA GLY A 216 -12.10 -10.96 0.58
C GLY A 216 -11.03 -11.12 -0.50
N HIS A 217 -10.97 -10.15 -1.41
CA HIS A 217 -10.06 -10.19 -2.56
C HIS A 217 -8.62 -9.94 -2.11
N HIS A 218 -7.79 -10.98 -1.99
CA HIS A 218 -6.39 -10.83 -1.53
C HIS A 218 -6.21 -10.11 -0.18
N TRP A 219 -7.20 -10.25 0.69
CA TRP A 219 -7.13 -9.83 2.09
C TRP A 219 -8.03 -10.73 2.95
N TYR A 220 -7.72 -10.83 4.24
CA TYR A 220 -8.61 -11.45 5.21
C TYR A 220 -8.41 -10.87 6.61
N ILE A 221 -9.42 -10.97 7.45
CA ILE A 221 -9.37 -10.64 8.88
C ILE A 221 -9.22 -11.97 9.62
N PRO A 222 -8.05 -12.25 10.23
CA PRO A 222 -7.82 -13.48 10.99
C PRO A 222 -8.66 -13.51 12.26
N ASN A 223 -8.90 -14.71 12.78
CA ASN A 223 -9.39 -14.88 14.13
C ASN A 223 -8.20 -14.77 15.10
N ILE A 224 -8.12 -13.64 15.81
CA ILE A 224 -7.04 -13.31 16.74
C ILE A 224 -7.25 -13.87 18.17
N ASN A 225 -8.30 -14.65 18.40
CA ASN A 225 -8.58 -15.17 19.74
C ASN A 225 -7.40 -16.00 20.27
N LYS A 226 -6.92 -15.66 21.47
CA LYS A 226 -5.74 -16.28 22.14
C LYS A 226 -4.40 -16.11 21.42
N THR A 227 -4.29 -15.16 20.48
CA THR A 227 -3.02 -14.89 19.77
C THR A 227 -2.21 -13.73 20.38
N GLY A 228 -2.85 -12.89 21.20
CA GLY A 228 -2.26 -11.64 21.70
C GLY A 228 -2.21 -10.51 20.66
N GLU A 229 -2.63 -10.76 19.42
CA GLU A 229 -2.69 -9.75 18.36
C GLU A 229 -3.95 -8.88 18.48
N PHE A 230 -3.86 -7.63 18.00
CA PHE A 230 -5.02 -6.75 17.84
C PHE A 230 -5.79 -7.06 16.54
N THR A 231 -7.06 -6.63 16.49
CA THR A 231 -7.90 -6.89 15.30
C THR A 231 -7.36 -6.12 14.11
N HIS A 232 -6.96 -6.84 13.06
CA HIS A 232 -6.38 -6.24 11.86
C HIS A 232 -6.87 -6.94 10.60
N VAL A 233 -6.67 -6.29 9.45
CA VAL A 233 -6.75 -6.93 8.13
C VAL A 233 -5.34 -7.35 7.69
N ALA A 234 -5.18 -8.62 7.32
CA ALA A 234 -3.99 -9.14 6.69
C ALA A 234 -4.11 -9.00 5.16
N ILE A 235 -3.08 -8.45 4.53
CA ILE A 235 -3.10 -8.01 3.13
C ILE A 235 -1.97 -8.69 2.35
N ASP A 236 -2.28 -9.26 1.19
CA ASP A 236 -1.26 -9.78 0.25
C ASP A 236 -0.55 -8.62 -0.46
N THR A 237 0.55 -8.13 0.11
CA THR A 237 1.22 -6.91 -0.37
C THR A 237 1.75 -7.07 -1.80
N ASN A 238 2.27 -8.24 -2.15
CA ASN A 238 2.78 -8.53 -3.49
C ASN A 238 1.68 -8.40 -4.55
N TYR A 239 0.51 -8.97 -4.28
CA TYR A 239 -0.64 -8.85 -5.18
C TYR A 239 -1.06 -7.39 -5.33
N TRP A 240 -1.25 -6.68 -4.22
CA TRP A 240 -1.80 -5.33 -4.26
C TRP A 240 -0.83 -4.29 -4.82
N LYS A 241 0.49 -4.47 -4.68
CA LYS A 241 1.50 -3.63 -5.35
C LYS A 241 1.42 -3.77 -6.87
N THR A 242 1.37 -5.02 -7.34
CA THR A 242 1.14 -5.33 -8.76
C THR A 242 -0.17 -4.72 -9.25
N PHE A 243 -1.25 -4.90 -8.49
CA PHE A 243 -2.57 -4.35 -8.82
C PHE A 243 -2.51 -2.82 -9.01
N VAL A 244 -1.90 -2.08 -8.08
CA VAL A 244 -1.77 -0.62 -8.18
C VAL A 244 -1.00 -0.21 -9.44
N HIS A 245 0.11 -0.88 -9.75
CA HIS A 245 0.88 -0.64 -10.97
C HIS A 245 0.02 -0.88 -12.23
N GLU A 246 -0.69 -2.01 -12.29
CA GLU A 246 -1.60 -2.30 -13.39
C GLU A 246 -2.68 -1.22 -13.58
N ARG A 247 -3.27 -0.69 -12.51
CA ARG A 247 -4.28 0.38 -12.63
C ARG A 247 -3.69 1.69 -13.17
N LEU A 248 -2.41 1.96 -12.87
CA LEU A 248 -1.71 3.13 -13.39
C LEU A 248 -1.33 2.96 -14.87
N PHE A 249 -1.06 1.74 -15.32
CA PHE A 249 -0.88 1.42 -16.74
C PHE A 249 -2.14 1.58 -17.59
N VAL A 250 -3.32 1.21 -17.06
CA VAL A 250 -4.59 1.33 -17.80
C VAL A 250 -4.84 2.80 -18.18
N ALA A 251 -5.08 3.09 -19.46
CA ALA A 251 -5.20 4.45 -19.98
C ALA A 251 -6.23 5.29 -19.20
N ALA A 252 -5.94 6.59 -19.02
CA ALA A 252 -6.83 7.47 -18.28
C ALA A 252 -8.20 7.57 -18.98
N GLY A 253 -9.27 7.27 -18.24
CA GLY A 253 -10.65 7.23 -18.78
C GLY A 253 -11.18 5.82 -19.01
N ASP A 254 -10.30 4.82 -19.08
CA ASP A 254 -10.72 3.41 -19.16
C ASP A 254 -11.09 2.86 -17.79
N HIS A 255 -11.94 1.83 -17.80
CA HIS A 255 -12.40 1.11 -16.62
C HIS A 255 -11.22 0.51 -15.84
N GLY A 256 -11.17 0.78 -14.53
CA GLY A 256 -10.09 0.34 -13.68
C GLY A 256 -8.81 1.14 -13.83
N SER A 257 -8.82 2.32 -14.44
CA SER A 257 -7.69 3.24 -14.42
C SER A 257 -7.53 3.94 -13.07
N MET A 258 -6.30 4.27 -12.70
CA MET A 258 -5.99 5.11 -11.54
C MET A 258 -5.45 6.47 -11.99
N THR A 259 -5.98 7.57 -11.45
CA THR A 259 -5.57 8.95 -11.81
C THR A 259 -5.25 9.83 -10.62
N LEU A 260 -4.47 10.90 -10.85
CA LEU A 260 -4.03 11.86 -9.84
C LEU A 260 -4.77 13.20 -9.99
N PHE A 261 -5.05 13.87 -8.88
CA PHE A 261 -5.62 15.22 -8.90
C PHE A 261 -4.67 16.24 -9.54
N GLY A 262 -5.20 17.36 -10.03
CA GLY A 262 -4.43 18.50 -10.54
C GLY A 262 -4.15 18.45 -12.05
N LYS A 263 -3.46 19.48 -12.54
CA LYS A 263 -3.22 19.70 -13.99
C LYS A 263 -1.78 19.46 -14.43
N SER A 264 -0.83 19.41 -13.49
CA SER A 264 0.60 19.32 -13.79
C SER A 264 1.17 18.13 -13.03
N GLY A 265 1.77 17.19 -13.77
CA GLY A 265 2.42 16.01 -13.19
C GLY A 265 3.59 16.34 -12.28
N HIS A 266 4.27 17.48 -12.48
CA HIS A 266 5.45 17.86 -11.70
C HIS A 266 5.19 18.01 -10.21
N GLN A 267 3.97 18.39 -9.80
CA GLN A 267 3.61 18.45 -8.38
C GLN A 267 3.61 17.07 -7.70
N HIS A 268 3.56 15.99 -8.50
CA HIS A 268 3.55 14.60 -8.07
C HIS A 268 4.92 13.93 -8.19
N SER A 269 6.00 14.64 -8.53
CA SER A 269 7.29 14.00 -8.83
C SER A 269 7.79 13.09 -7.71
N LEU A 270 7.79 13.53 -6.45
CA LEU A 270 8.18 12.66 -5.32
C LEU A 270 7.18 11.51 -5.11
N PHE A 271 5.88 11.77 -5.27
CA PHE A 271 4.86 10.73 -5.14
C PHE A 271 5.02 9.64 -6.21
N ALA A 272 5.31 10.04 -7.45
CA ALA A 272 5.58 9.15 -8.56
C ALA A 272 6.86 8.33 -8.33
N GLN A 273 7.91 8.94 -7.79
CA GLN A 273 9.14 8.24 -7.36
C GLN A 273 8.84 7.13 -6.32
N HIS A 274 8.02 7.43 -5.31
CA HIS A 274 7.62 6.42 -4.31
C HIS A 274 6.88 5.24 -4.96
N ILE A 275 6.07 5.46 -5.99
CA ILE A 275 5.26 4.40 -6.62
C ILE A 275 6.07 3.60 -7.64
N ALA A 276 6.78 4.28 -8.52
CA ALA A 276 7.42 3.70 -9.70
C ALA A 276 8.83 3.17 -9.43
N ASP A 277 9.58 3.81 -8.51
CA ASP A 277 11.03 3.61 -8.43
C ASP A 277 11.54 3.16 -7.05
N SER A 278 10.73 3.23 -5.99
CA SER A 278 11.15 2.83 -4.63
C SER A 278 11.38 1.33 -4.46
N GLU A 279 10.71 0.50 -5.26
CA GLU A 279 10.75 -0.95 -5.18
C GLU A 279 10.98 -1.59 -6.55
N SER A 280 11.53 -2.80 -6.54
CA SER A 280 11.62 -3.70 -7.68
C SER A 280 10.87 -4.98 -7.39
N TRP A 281 10.66 -5.82 -8.40
CA TRP A 281 10.06 -7.13 -8.21
C TRP A 281 10.80 -8.22 -8.97
N VAL A 282 10.63 -9.45 -8.47
CA VAL A 282 11.07 -10.68 -9.12
C VAL A 282 9.84 -11.51 -9.48
N ARG A 283 9.72 -11.86 -10.76
CA ARG A 283 8.66 -12.75 -11.25
C ARG A 283 8.95 -14.18 -10.81
N THR A 284 8.00 -14.79 -10.10
CA THR A 284 8.14 -16.16 -9.59
C THR A 284 6.88 -16.96 -9.89
N GLU A 285 7.03 -18.28 -10.06
CA GLU A 285 5.92 -19.18 -10.36
C GLU A 285 5.82 -20.28 -9.30
N GLY A 286 4.59 -20.62 -8.93
CA GLY A 286 4.33 -21.66 -7.93
C GLY A 286 2.85 -21.79 -7.64
N HIS A 287 2.40 -22.98 -7.24
CA HIS A 287 0.97 -23.28 -7.03
C HIS A 287 0.07 -22.93 -8.24
N GLY A 288 0.61 -23.05 -9.47
CA GLY A 288 -0.13 -22.75 -10.71
C GLY A 288 -0.44 -21.27 -10.94
N ARG A 289 0.27 -20.35 -10.26
CA ARG A 289 0.12 -18.91 -10.44
C ARG A 289 1.48 -18.22 -10.59
N VAL A 290 1.45 -17.06 -11.23
CA VAL A 290 2.56 -16.10 -11.25
C VAL A 290 2.43 -15.16 -10.05
N VAL A 291 3.55 -14.84 -9.41
CA VAL A 291 3.66 -13.89 -8.31
C VAL A 291 4.84 -12.97 -8.57
N TYR A 292 4.57 -11.67 -8.61
CA TYR A 292 5.60 -10.64 -8.56
C TYR A 292 5.92 -10.38 -7.10
N GLN A 293 7.11 -10.79 -6.65
CA GLN A 293 7.56 -10.57 -5.28
C GLN A 293 8.27 -9.23 -5.22
N TRP A 294 7.68 -8.28 -4.52
CA TRP A 294 8.16 -6.91 -4.43
C TRP A 294 9.13 -6.74 -3.25
N SER A 295 10.17 -5.94 -3.47
CA SER A 295 11.14 -5.57 -2.45
C SER A 295 11.65 -4.14 -2.65
N PRO A 296 11.88 -3.38 -1.57
CA PRO A 296 12.58 -2.10 -1.65
C PRO A 296 13.95 -2.24 -2.32
N LYS A 297 14.30 -1.27 -3.18
CA LYS A 297 15.64 -1.22 -3.79
C LYS A 297 16.68 -0.88 -2.72
N VAL A 298 17.87 -1.48 -2.81
CA VAL A 298 18.98 -1.19 -1.88
C VAL A 298 19.41 0.27 -2.03
N GLY A 299 19.44 1.01 -0.91
CA GLY A 299 19.71 2.45 -0.93
C GLY A 299 18.63 3.28 -1.66
N GLY A 300 17.48 2.66 -1.93
CA GLY A 300 16.38 3.24 -2.70
C GLY A 300 15.62 4.34 -1.97
N LEU A 301 14.63 4.87 -2.68
CA LEU A 301 13.75 5.93 -2.21
C LEU A 301 12.74 5.39 -1.18
N ASP A 302 12.14 6.30 -0.41
CA ASP A 302 11.04 5.95 0.48
C ASP A 302 9.85 5.39 -0.34
N ASN A 303 9.17 4.37 0.18
CA ASN A 303 8.05 3.68 -0.48
C ASN A 303 6.68 4.00 0.16
N HIS A 304 6.63 4.84 1.18
CA HIS A 304 5.47 4.98 2.08
C HIS A 304 4.14 5.34 1.40
N TRP A 305 4.16 6.21 0.38
CA TRP A 305 2.95 6.51 -0.38
C TRP A 305 2.51 5.36 -1.30
N PHE A 306 3.43 4.50 -1.73
CA PHE A 306 3.06 3.29 -2.46
C PHE A 306 2.31 2.30 -1.54
N ASP A 307 2.80 2.11 -0.32
CA ASP A 307 2.10 1.33 0.70
C ASP A 307 0.73 1.96 1.06
N CYS A 308 0.63 3.29 1.07
CA CYS A 308 -0.65 3.98 1.22
C CYS A 308 -1.63 3.72 0.06
N MET A 309 -1.14 3.68 -1.19
CA MET A 309 -1.96 3.37 -2.36
C MET A 309 -2.45 1.91 -2.33
N VAL A 310 -1.58 0.98 -1.95
CA VAL A 310 -1.92 -0.43 -1.71
C VAL A 310 -3.04 -0.53 -0.67
N GLY A 311 -2.86 0.14 0.46
CA GLY A 311 -3.81 0.13 1.54
C GLY A 311 -5.16 0.76 1.20
N CYS A 312 -5.18 1.87 0.45
CA CYS A 312 -6.41 2.45 -0.08
C CYS A 312 -7.15 1.47 -1.00
N SER A 313 -6.43 0.76 -1.87
CA SER A 313 -7.00 -0.21 -2.81
C SER A 313 -7.66 -1.39 -2.07
N VAL A 314 -7.01 -1.86 -1.01
CA VAL A 314 -7.55 -2.91 -0.14
C VAL A 314 -8.80 -2.43 0.57
N ALA A 315 -8.76 -1.23 1.15
CA ALA A 315 -9.90 -0.62 1.81
C ALA A 315 -11.11 -0.52 0.86
N ALA A 316 -10.87 -0.20 -0.42
CA ALA A 316 -11.91 -0.11 -1.44
C ALA A 316 -12.55 -1.49 -1.69
N SER A 317 -11.74 -2.55 -1.78
CA SER A 317 -12.23 -3.93 -1.84
C SER A 317 -13.05 -4.31 -0.61
N MET A 318 -12.64 -3.87 0.59
CA MET A 318 -13.38 -4.13 1.82
C MET A 318 -14.74 -3.42 1.86
N CYS A 319 -14.86 -2.28 1.18
CA CYS A 319 -16.12 -1.55 1.01
C CYS A 319 -17.03 -2.15 -0.06
N GLY A 320 -16.47 -2.86 -1.04
CA GLY A 320 -17.24 -3.59 -2.06
C GLY A 320 -16.77 -3.41 -3.50
N CYS A 321 -15.68 -2.68 -3.76
CA CYS A 321 -15.12 -2.59 -5.10
C CYS A 321 -14.74 -3.98 -5.63
N SER A 322 -15.05 -4.22 -6.91
CA SER A 322 -14.77 -5.46 -7.60
C SER A 322 -14.51 -5.21 -9.08
N LEU A 323 -13.44 -5.78 -9.65
CA LEU A 323 -13.27 -5.79 -11.10
C LEU A 323 -14.39 -6.62 -11.73
N SER A 324 -15.04 -6.08 -12.77
CA SER A 324 -16.09 -6.78 -13.53
C SER A 324 -15.56 -8.16 -14.00
N GLY A 325 -16.16 -9.24 -13.47
CA GLY A 325 -15.67 -10.61 -13.67
C GLY A 325 -15.33 -11.35 -12.36
N HIS A 326 -15.01 -10.61 -11.29
CA HIS A 326 -14.87 -11.12 -9.92
C HIS A 326 -16.13 -10.81 -9.10
N ASN A 327 -17.29 -11.28 -9.58
CA ASN A 327 -18.50 -11.26 -8.78
C ASN A 327 -18.35 -12.23 -7.60
N ILE A 328 -17.79 -11.75 -6.48
CA ILE A 328 -18.16 -12.28 -5.18
C ILE A 328 -19.61 -11.85 -5.03
N LYS A 329 -20.55 -12.74 -5.39
CA LYS A 329 -21.98 -12.54 -5.12
C LYS A 329 -22.09 -12.19 -3.64
N THR A 330 -22.32 -10.93 -3.34
CA THR A 330 -22.76 -10.50 -2.02
C THR A 330 -24.09 -11.21 -1.85
N HIS A 331 -24.08 -12.31 -1.09
CA HIS A 331 -25.32 -12.98 -0.76
C HIS A 331 -26.16 -11.97 0.01
N ALA A 332 -27.18 -11.42 -0.65
CA ALA A 332 -28.24 -10.68 -0.01
C ALA A 332 -28.64 -11.48 1.24
N LYS A 333 -28.66 -10.80 2.39
CA LYS A 333 -29.03 -11.38 3.69
C LYS A 333 -30.30 -12.20 3.47
N ARG A 334 -30.20 -13.54 3.37
CA ARG A 334 -31.38 -14.40 3.36
C ARG A 334 -32.10 -14.11 4.66
N GLN A 335 -33.28 -13.50 4.58
CA GLN A 335 -34.15 -13.43 5.74
C GLN A 335 -34.34 -14.85 6.24
N ARG A 336 -33.96 -15.09 7.50
CA ARG A 336 -34.23 -16.35 8.19
C ARG A 336 -35.75 -16.46 8.33
N ILE A 337 -36.38 -17.15 7.39
CA ILE A 337 -37.76 -17.58 7.56
C ILE A 337 -37.73 -18.71 8.60
N LYS A 338 -38.46 -18.56 9.71
CA LYS A 338 -38.62 -19.66 10.66
C LYS A 338 -39.58 -20.68 10.05
N LEU A 339 -39.32 -21.97 10.26
CA LEU A 339 -40.21 -23.06 9.83
C LEU A 339 -41.65 -22.88 10.34
N SER A 340 -41.83 -22.21 11.49
CA SER A 340 -43.14 -21.83 12.05
C SER A 340 -43.95 -20.89 11.15
N ASP A 341 -43.28 -20.04 10.35
CA ASP A 341 -43.95 -19.03 9.52
C ASP A 341 -44.46 -19.64 8.22
N ILE A 342 -43.83 -20.74 7.77
CA ILE A 342 -44.26 -21.53 6.61
C ILE A 342 -45.46 -22.41 6.98
N GLN A 343 -45.42 -23.08 8.14
CA GLN A 343 -46.51 -23.95 8.58
C GLN A 343 -47.82 -23.21 8.91
N LYS A 344 -47.77 -21.90 9.19
CA LYS A 344 -48.97 -21.07 9.38
C LYS A 344 -49.62 -20.63 8.06
N ARG A 345 -48.89 -20.66 6.94
CA ARG A 345 -49.43 -20.29 5.62
C ARG A 345 -50.21 -21.42 4.96
N ASP A 346 -49.90 -22.68 5.26
CA ASP A 346 -50.56 -23.85 4.68
C ASP A 346 -51.83 -24.29 5.44
N LYS A 347 -52.27 -23.52 6.45
CA LYS A 347 -53.50 -23.79 7.24
C LYS A 347 -54.49 -22.62 7.23
N GLY A 348 -54.35 -21.70 6.28
CA GLY A 348 -55.28 -20.59 6.04
C GLY A 348 -56.26 -20.90 4.92
#